data_AF-A0A8S1RKQ7-F1
#
_entry.id   AF-A0A8S1RKQ7-F1
#
_cell.length_a   1.000
_cell.length_b   1.000
_cell.length_c   1.000
_cell.angle_alpha   90.00
_cell.angle_beta   90.00
_cell.angle_gamma   90.00
#
_symmetry.space_group_name_H-M   'P 1'
#
loop_
_entity.id
_entity.type
_entity.pdbx_description
1 polymer ?
#
loop_
_entity_poly.entity_id
_entity_poly.type
_entity_poly.pdbx_seq_one_letter_code
_entity_poly.pdbx_strand_id
1 'polypeptide(L)'
;MNRFQKWEIYLGIYENRDDINIQRKKKFEEFSKLKMNAKTTEDDKNEIMKDINRTYQELGLFHLEQNKNIMCNVLLLWCNYNLSYRQGMNEIVGVLFYTYIQSYDDSQDINTTQIENDIYWVFNTIMDEGDHKDNFNYSSNQPIDRIPLIKYIKDLIMDKLKYIDEQLFQIFEQNQINTEIFLMKWIKV
;
A
#
# COMPACT_ATOMS: atom_id res chain seq x y z
N MET A 1 21.55 -0.02 -11.75
CA MET A 1 20.57 0.51 -10.78
C MET A 1 19.18 0.25 -11.31
N ASN A 2 18.45 -0.65 -10.64
CA ASN A 2 17.15 -1.13 -11.09
C ASN A 2 16.02 -0.15 -10.68
N ARG A 3 14.79 -0.38 -11.15
CA ARG A 3 13.65 0.54 -10.89
C ARG A 3 13.33 0.64 -9.40
N PHE A 4 13.44 -0.45 -8.66
CA PHE A 4 13.17 -0.47 -7.23
C PHE A 4 14.21 0.36 -6.45
N GLN A 5 15.50 0.20 -6.73
CA GLN A 5 16.58 1.01 -6.14
C GLN A 5 16.39 2.51 -6.40
N LYS A 6 15.87 2.88 -7.58
CA LYS A 6 15.51 4.28 -7.86
C LYS A 6 14.44 4.78 -6.90
N TRP A 7 13.41 3.99 -6.64
CA TRP A 7 12.34 4.36 -5.70
C TRP A 7 12.87 4.50 -4.28
N GLU A 8 13.74 3.60 -3.85
CA GLU A 8 14.37 3.73 -2.53
C GLU A 8 15.15 5.04 -2.42
N ILE A 9 15.90 5.46 -3.46
CA ILE A 9 16.62 6.73 -3.46
C ILE A 9 15.65 7.92 -3.46
N TYR A 10 14.62 7.91 -4.31
CA TYR A 10 13.66 9.01 -4.41
C TYR A 10 12.88 9.25 -3.11
N LEU A 11 12.50 8.17 -2.43
CA LEU A 11 11.78 8.21 -1.15
C LEU A 11 12.71 8.47 0.05
N GLY A 12 14.01 8.74 -0.17
CA GLY A 12 14.99 8.94 0.90
C GLY A 12 15.21 7.70 1.76
N ILE A 13 14.82 6.52 1.27
CA ILE A 13 15.04 5.24 1.92
C ILE A 13 16.49 4.86 1.67
N TYR A 14 16.93 4.61 0.45
CA TYR A 14 18.34 4.28 0.25
C TYR A 14 19.21 5.53 0.45
N GLU A 15 19.95 5.57 1.56
CA GLU A 15 21.02 6.54 1.78
C GLU A 15 22.37 5.89 1.46
N ASN A 16 23.31 6.66 0.91
CA ASN A 16 24.70 6.26 0.63
C ASN A 16 25.52 6.13 1.94
N ARG A 17 24.90 5.53 2.97
CA ARG A 17 25.31 5.44 4.36
C ARG A 17 24.95 4.06 4.90
N ASP A 18 25.94 3.17 4.91
CA ASP A 18 25.77 1.76 5.30
C ASP A 18 25.19 1.60 6.71
N ASP A 19 25.46 2.55 7.61
CA ASP A 19 24.96 2.57 8.98
C ASP A 19 23.43 2.66 9.07
N ILE A 20 22.78 3.42 8.18
CA ILE A 20 21.33 3.59 8.17
C ILE A 20 20.64 2.33 7.62
N ASN A 21 21.19 1.74 6.57
CA ASN A 21 20.67 0.49 5.99
C ASN A 21 20.79 -0.67 6.99
N ILE A 22 21.90 -0.74 7.74
CA ILE A 22 22.08 -1.71 8.83
C ILE A 22 21.07 -1.49 9.96
N GLN A 23 20.83 -0.24 10.36
CA GLN A 23 19.85 0.08 11.40
C GLN A 23 18.43 -0.32 10.99
N ARG A 24 18.03 -0.08 9.73
CA ARG A 24 16.72 -0.48 9.22
C ARG A 24 16.54 -1.98 9.18
N LYS A 25 17.54 -2.72 8.70
CA LYS A 25 17.51 -4.18 8.73
C LYS A 25 17.36 -4.71 10.16
N LYS A 26 18.12 -4.17 11.11
CA LYS A 26 17.99 -4.52 12.54
C LYS A 26 16.59 -4.22 13.09
N LYS A 27 16.04 -3.05 12.76
CA LYS A 27 14.69 -2.64 13.19
C LYS A 27 13.61 -3.53 12.57
N PHE A 28 13.73 -3.91 11.31
CA PHE A 28 12.83 -4.86 10.66
C PHE A 28 12.92 -6.26 11.31
N GLU A 29 14.12 -6.74 11.61
CA GLU A 29 14.33 -8.02 12.31
C GLU A 29 13.72 -7.99 13.72
N GLU A 30 13.86 -6.88 14.44
CA GLU A 30 13.23 -6.67 15.75
C GLU A 30 11.70 -6.70 15.63
N PHE A 31 11.15 -5.95 14.67
CA PHE A 31 9.72 -5.91 14.41
C PHE A 31 9.16 -7.28 14.06
N SER A 32 9.89 -8.05 13.25
CA SER A 32 9.53 -9.41 12.84
C SER A 32 9.54 -10.39 14.00
N LYS A 33 10.52 -10.28 14.92
CA LYS A 33 10.57 -11.10 16.14
C LYS A 33 9.42 -10.78 17.08
N LEU A 34 9.09 -9.50 17.25
CA LEU A 34 7.96 -9.06 18.07
C LEU A 34 6.61 -9.49 17.48
N LYS A 35 6.46 -9.53 16.14
CA LYS A 35 5.28 -10.10 15.46
C LYS A 35 5.04 -11.57 15.82
N MET A 36 6.09 -12.39 16.02
CA MET A 36 5.91 -13.78 16.48
C MET A 36 5.34 -13.88 17.89
N ASN A 37 5.44 -12.81 18.69
CA ASN A 37 4.96 -12.75 20.08
C ASN A 37 3.67 -11.93 20.24
N ALA A 38 3.30 -11.12 19.24
CA ALA A 38 2.11 -10.28 19.26
C ALA A 38 0.86 -11.09 18.88
N LYS A 39 -0.26 -10.78 19.53
CA LYS A 39 -1.60 -11.31 19.25
C LYS A 39 -2.17 -10.71 17.94
N THR A 40 -1.40 -10.75 16.86
CA THR A 40 -1.96 -10.57 15.52
C THR A 40 -2.96 -11.70 15.34
N THR A 41 -4.24 -11.39 15.12
CA THR A 41 -5.26 -12.43 15.06
C THR A 41 -5.11 -13.20 13.76
N GLU A 42 -5.38 -14.50 13.79
CA GLU A 42 -5.54 -15.29 12.56
C GLU A 42 -6.58 -14.62 11.62
N ASP A 43 -7.50 -13.86 12.19
CA ASP A 43 -8.50 -13.04 11.49
C ASP A 43 -7.86 -11.96 10.59
N ASP A 44 -6.88 -11.18 11.08
CA ASP A 44 -6.20 -10.14 10.27
C ASP A 44 -5.47 -10.76 9.07
N LYS A 45 -4.79 -11.90 9.30
CA LYS A 45 -4.11 -12.65 8.25
C LYS A 45 -5.10 -13.18 7.21
N ASN A 46 -6.24 -13.70 7.67
CA ASN A 46 -7.29 -14.19 6.79
C ASN A 46 -7.90 -13.07 5.94
N GLU A 47 -8.11 -11.88 6.51
CA GLU A 47 -8.62 -10.72 5.77
C GLU A 47 -7.63 -10.28 4.69
N ILE A 48 -6.35 -10.10 5.04
CA ILE A 48 -5.28 -9.76 4.11
C ILE A 48 -5.19 -10.80 2.98
N MET A 49 -5.21 -12.09 3.32
CA MET A 49 -5.03 -13.17 2.35
C MET A 49 -6.21 -13.28 1.39
N LYS A 50 -7.45 -12.95 1.80
CA LYS A 50 -8.61 -12.88 0.90
C LYS A 50 -8.42 -11.86 -0.22
N ASP A 51 -7.79 -10.73 0.08
CA ASP A 51 -7.55 -9.68 -0.92
C ASP A 51 -6.32 -9.98 -1.77
N ILE A 52 -5.24 -10.50 -1.17
CA ILE A 52 -4.04 -10.95 -1.90
C ILE A 52 -4.39 -11.98 -2.96
N ASN A 53 -5.26 -12.95 -2.64
CA ASN A 53 -5.70 -13.98 -3.60
C ASN A 53 -6.47 -13.42 -4.82
N ARG A 54 -6.89 -12.15 -4.77
CA ARG A 54 -7.59 -11.45 -5.86
C ARG A 54 -6.73 -10.36 -6.50
N THR A 55 -5.55 -10.10 -5.96
CA THR A 55 -4.64 -9.04 -6.40
C THR A 55 -3.91 -9.47 -7.66
N TYR A 56 -4.04 -8.68 -8.75
CA TYR A 56 -3.35 -8.84 -10.03
C TYR A 56 -3.26 -10.28 -10.57
N GLN A 57 -4.37 -11.04 -10.48
CA GLN A 57 -4.40 -12.46 -10.85
C GLN A 57 -4.24 -12.71 -12.36
N GLU A 58 -4.27 -11.68 -13.19
CA GLU A 58 -3.89 -11.75 -14.60
C GLU A 58 -2.38 -11.98 -14.81
N LEU A 59 -1.56 -11.76 -13.77
CA LEU A 59 -0.11 -11.95 -13.81
C LEU A 59 0.28 -13.22 -13.03
N GLY A 60 0.89 -14.20 -13.71
CA GLY A 60 1.21 -15.51 -13.12
C GLY A 60 2.11 -15.47 -11.88
N LEU A 61 2.89 -14.38 -11.70
CA LEU A 61 3.72 -14.15 -10.52
C LEU A 61 2.90 -14.07 -9.22
N PHE A 62 1.64 -13.61 -9.29
CA PHE A 62 0.74 -13.46 -8.13
C PHE A 62 -0.02 -14.75 -7.79
N HIS A 63 0.18 -15.81 -8.58
CA HIS A 63 -0.37 -17.14 -8.28
C HIS A 63 0.51 -17.91 -7.30
N LEU A 64 1.81 -17.59 -7.23
CA LEU A 64 2.78 -18.31 -6.41
C LEU A 64 2.56 -18.05 -4.91
N GLU A 65 2.35 -19.11 -4.15
CA GLU A 65 2.10 -19.02 -2.69
C GLU A 65 3.23 -18.34 -1.93
N GLN A 66 4.49 -18.56 -2.33
CA GLN A 66 5.64 -17.86 -1.74
C GLN A 66 5.50 -16.33 -1.87
N ASN A 67 5.07 -15.86 -3.03
CA ASN A 67 4.91 -14.44 -3.32
C ASN A 67 3.74 -13.83 -2.54
N LYS A 68 2.63 -14.57 -2.45
CA LYS A 68 1.48 -14.19 -1.61
C LYS A 68 1.88 -14.06 -0.14
N ASN A 69 2.70 -14.99 0.35
CA ASN A 69 3.20 -14.95 1.72
C ASN A 69 4.09 -13.74 2.00
N ILE A 70 4.98 -13.37 1.07
CA ILE A 70 5.80 -12.15 1.18
C ILE A 70 4.90 -10.91 1.35
N MET A 71 3.94 -10.72 0.43
CA MET A 71 3.03 -9.58 0.48
C MET A 71 2.19 -9.57 1.77
N CYS A 72 1.70 -10.73 2.19
CA CYS A 72 0.94 -10.88 3.43
C CYS A 72 1.80 -10.53 4.65
N ASN A 73 3.06 -10.95 4.68
CA ASN A 73 3.97 -10.70 5.77
C ASN A 73 4.28 -9.21 5.93
N VAL A 74 4.50 -8.50 4.83
CA VAL A 74 4.69 -7.04 4.81
C VAL A 74 3.49 -6.33 5.40
N LEU A 75 2.27 -6.64 4.92
CA LEU A 75 1.04 -5.98 5.38
C LEU A 75 0.76 -6.28 6.85
N LEU A 76 0.88 -7.54 7.26
CA LEU A 76 0.72 -7.94 8.66
C LEU A 76 1.71 -7.21 9.57
N LEU A 77 2.97 -7.11 9.14
CA LEU A 77 3.98 -6.40 9.92
C LEU A 77 3.63 -4.93 10.06
N TRP A 78 3.22 -4.28 8.98
CA TRP A 78 2.82 -2.87 9.03
C TRP A 78 1.62 -2.64 9.94
N CYS A 79 0.59 -3.50 9.85
CA CYS A 79 -0.62 -3.38 10.65
C CYS A 79 -0.35 -3.54 12.16
N ASN A 80 0.64 -4.34 12.54
CA ASN A 80 1.02 -4.53 13.94
C ASN A 80 1.56 -3.28 14.63
N TYR A 81 2.09 -2.32 13.87
CA TYR A 81 2.68 -1.10 14.41
C TYR A 81 1.91 0.17 14.01
N ASN A 82 0.91 0.05 13.15
CA ASN A 82 0.18 1.18 12.59
C ASN A 82 -1.33 0.97 12.68
N LEU A 83 -2.05 1.13 11.57
CA LEU A 83 -3.49 0.96 11.49
C LEU A 83 -3.83 -0.49 11.13
N SER A 84 -5.05 -0.92 11.46
CA SER A 84 -5.58 -2.20 10.97
C SER A 84 -5.63 -2.23 9.44
N TYR A 85 -5.55 -3.44 8.89
CA TYR A 85 -5.62 -3.66 7.46
C TYR A 85 -6.91 -3.07 6.85
N ARG A 86 -6.78 -2.56 5.61
CA ARG A 86 -7.89 -2.12 4.78
C ARG A 86 -7.68 -2.56 3.34
N GLN A 87 -8.76 -3.02 2.71
CA GLN A 87 -8.77 -3.31 1.27
C GLN A 87 -8.26 -2.11 0.46
N GLY A 88 -7.35 -2.38 -0.46
CA GLY A 88 -6.59 -1.40 -1.24
C GLY A 88 -5.11 -1.40 -0.88
N MET A 89 -4.74 -1.64 0.40
CA MET A 89 -3.33 -1.75 0.79
C MET A 89 -2.61 -2.90 0.09
N ASN A 90 -3.33 -3.98 -0.20
CA ASN A 90 -2.85 -5.12 -0.99
C ASN A 90 -2.44 -4.73 -2.43
N GLU A 91 -3.12 -3.77 -3.05
CA GLU A 91 -2.82 -3.32 -4.40
C GLU A 91 -1.51 -2.52 -4.42
N ILE A 92 -1.32 -1.62 -3.44
CA ILE A 92 -0.07 -0.87 -3.25
C ILE A 92 1.10 -1.85 -3.09
N VAL A 93 1.01 -2.79 -2.14
CA VAL A 93 2.07 -3.79 -1.93
C VAL A 93 2.28 -4.65 -3.17
N GLY A 94 1.22 -4.98 -3.92
CA GLY A 94 1.34 -5.71 -5.17
C GLY A 94 2.16 -4.97 -6.23
N VAL A 95 1.99 -3.65 -6.38
CA VAL A 95 2.80 -2.83 -7.28
C VAL A 95 4.26 -2.77 -6.84
N LEU A 96 4.51 -2.59 -5.53
CA LEU A 96 5.87 -2.61 -4.97
C LEU A 96 6.55 -3.95 -5.24
N PHE A 97 5.85 -5.05 -4.97
CA PHE A 97 6.34 -6.40 -5.16
C PHE A 97 6.63 -6.72 -6.63
N TYR A 98 5.71 -6.38 -7.54
CA TYR A 98 5.93 -6.51 -8.98
C TYR A 98 7.20 -5.76 -9.40
N THR A 99 7.34 -4.50 -8.98
CA THR A 99 8.50 -3.66 -9.32
C THR A 99 9.81 -4.24 -8.76
N TYR A 100 9.76 -4.81 -7.55
CA TYR A 100 10.90 -5.47 -6.92
C TYR A 100 11.32 -6.72 -7.70
N ILE A 101 10.40 -7.62 -8.03
CA ILE A 101 10.71 -8.88 -8.73
C ILE A 101 11.24 -8.63 -10.14
N GLN A 102 10.68 -7.66 -10.87
CA GLN A 102 11.20 -7.25 -12.19
C GLN A 102 12.64 -6.70 -12.15
N SER A 103 13.16 -6.48 -10.94
CA SER A 103 14.48 -5.93 -10.69
C SER A 103 15.56 -7.01 -10.45
N TYR A 104 15.13 -8.27 -10.28
CA TYR A 104 15.98 -9.44 -10.10
C TYR A 104 16.37 -10.09 -11.43
N ASP A 105 17.58 -10.62 -11.48
CA ASP A 105 18.03 -11.52 -12.54
C ASP A 105 17.74 -12.96 -12.10
N ASP A 106 17.39 -13.84 -13.05
CA ASP A 106 16.96 -15.23 -12.80
C ASP A 106 18.06 -16.07 -12.10
N SER A 107 19.29 -15.57 -12.07
CA SER A 107 20.46 -16.23 -11.48
C SER A 107 20.69 -15.93 -9.99
N GLN A 108 19.84 -15.13 -9.33
CA GLN A 108 20.02 -14.72 -7.94
C GLN A 108 19.18 -15.56 -6.98
N ASP A 109 19.79 -16.03 -5.89
CA ASP A 109 19.05 -16.67 -4.80
C ASP A 109 18.07 -15.65 -4.17
N ILE A 110 16.78 -15.97 -4.21
CA ILE A 110 15.72 -15.11 -3.70
C ILE A 110 15.69 -15.20 -2.16
N ASN A 111 16.28 -14.21 -1.49
CA ASN A 111 16.17 -14.05 -0.04
C ASN A 111 14.85 -13.37 0.32
N THR A 112 13.81 -14.15 0.65
CA THR A 112 12.48 -13.65 0.98
C THR A 112 12.45 -12.61 2.10
N THR A 113 13.28 -12.77 3.14
CA THR A 113 13.36 -11.81 4.26
C THR A 113 13.89 -10.45 3.80
N GLN A 114 14.83 -10.45 2.86
CA GLN A 114 15.32 -9.19 2.28
C GLN A 114 14.22 -8.52 1.45
N ILE A 115 13.49 -9.30 0.64
CA ILE A 115 12.36 -8.77 -0.14
C ILE A 115 11.31 -8.13 0.77
N GLU A 116 10.92 -8.83 1.83
CA GLU A 116 9.95 -8.32 2.80
C GLU A 116 10.44 -7.01 3.46
N ASN A 117 11.72 -6.95 3.84
CA ASN A 117 12.32 -5.76 4.46
C ASN A 117 12.27 -4.55 3.52
N ASP A 118 12.76 -4.73 2.29
CA ASP A 118 12.87 -3.64 1.31
C ASP A 118 11.48 -3.11 0.94
N ILE A 119 10.53 -4.01 0.66
CA ILE A 119 9.14 -3.64 0.34
C ILE A 119 8.47 -2.98 1.54
N TYR A 120 8.70 -3.46 2.77
CA TYR A 120 8.13 -2.89 3.98
C TYR A 120 8.53 -1.42 4.15
N TRP A 121 9.80 -1.06 3.97
CA TRP A 121 10.23 0.33 4.15
C TRP A 121 9.67 1.24 3.07
N VAL A 122 9.63 0.77 1.81
CA VAL A 122 8.99 1.53 0.73
C VAL A 122 7.50 1.74 1.01
N PHE A 123 6.80 0.68 1.40
CA PHE A 123 5.39 0.76 1.77
C PHE A 123 5.17 1.70 2.96
N ASN A 124 5.97 1.57 4.02
CA ASN A 124 5.85 2.40 5.21
C ASN A 124 6.05 3.88 4.86
N THR A 125 7.08 4.21 4.07
CA THR A 125 7.32 5.59 3.65
C THR A 125 6.17 6.14 2.82
N ILE A 126 5.65 5.39 1.85
CA ILE A 126 4.48 5.81 1.04
C ILE A 126 3.26 6.06 1.93
N MET A 127 3.03 5.20 2.92
CA MET A 127 1.91 5.35 3.84
C MET A 127 2.08 6.56 4.76
N ASP A 128 3.30 6.83 5.23
CA ASP A 128 3.61 7.99 6.08
C ASP A 128 3.78 9.30 5.27
N GLU A 129 3.86 9.24 3.95
CA GLU A 129 3.88 10.41 3.06
C GLU A 129 2.47 10.97 2.81
N GLY A 130 2.28 12.26 3.11
CA GLY A 130 1.02 12.96 2.93
C GLY A 130 -0.13 12.39 3.77
N ASP A 131 -1.36 12.51 3.26
CA ASP A 131 -2.59 12.03 3.93
C ASP A 131 -2.92 10.57 3.57
N HIS A 132 -1.96 9.80 3.04
CA HIS A 132 -2.22 8.45 2.50
C HIS A 132 -2.68 7.47 3.59
N LYS A 133 -2.00 7.44 4.73
CA LYS A 133 -2.45 6.68 5.90
C LYS A 133 -3.83 7.12 6.41
N ASP A 134 -4.13 8.42 6.37
CA ASP A 134 -5.42 8.96 6.80
C ASP A 134 -6.57 8.58 5.86
N ASN A 135 -6.29 8.36 4.57
CA ASN A 135 -7.28 7.82 3.62
C ASN A 135 -7.74 6.40 3.97
N PHE A 136 -6.97 5.66 4.78
CA PHE A 136 -7.33 4.34 5.31
C PHE A 136 -7.83 4.39 6.76
N ASN A 137 -7.74 5.53 7.43
CA ASN A 137 -8.11 5.72 8.83
C ASN A 137 -9.59 6.06 9.00
N TYR A 138 -10.46 5.07 8.81
CA TYR A 138 -11.89 5.20 9.04
C TYR A 138 -12.49 3.96 9.72
N SER A 139 -13.53 4.17 10.54
CA SER A 139 -14.31 3.10 11.15
C SER A 139 -15.45 2.65 10.24
N SER A 140 -15.81 1.37 10.29
CA SER A 140 -17.00 0.85 9.60
C SER A 140 -18.31 1.52 10.05
N ASN A 141 -18.33 2.06 11.27
CA ASN A 141 -19.48 2.77 11.84
C ASN A 141 -19.43 4.29 11.60
N GLN A 142 -18.41 4.80 10.92
CA GLN A 142 -18.25 6.22 10.66
C GLN A 142 -19.21 6.66 9.53
N PRO A 143 -19.93 7.79 9.68
CA PRO A 143 -20.70 8.35 8.59
C PRO A 143 -19.82 8.60 7.36
N ILE A 144 -20.32 8.27 6.17
CA ILE A 144 -19.57 8.33 4.90
C ILE A 144 -18.96 9.73 4.70
N ASP A 145 -19.71 10.80 4.99
CA ASP A 145 -19.25 12.19 4.83
C ASP A 145 -18.11 12.59 5.78
N ARG A 146 -17.85 11.79 6.83
CA ARG A 146 -16.74 12.02 7.75
C ARG A 146 -15.50 11.24 7.36
N ILE A 147 -15.54 10.38 6.35
CA ILE A 147 -14.37 9.64 5.87
C ILE A 147 -13.45 10.66 5.18
N PRO A 148 -12.17 10.81 5.60
CA PRO A 148 -11.26 11.81 5.05
C PRO A 148 -11.16 11.76 3.52
N LEU A 149 -11.08 10.55 2.96
CA LEU A 149 -11.02 10.33 1.51
C LEU A 149 -12.27 10.83 0.77
N ILE A 150 -13.47 10.63 1.34
CA ILE A 150 -14.72 11.10 0.73
C ILE A 150 -14.74 12.62 0.70
N LYS A 151 -14.34 13.25 1.80
CA LYS A 151 -14.22 14.70 1.87
C LYS A 151 -13.24 15.21 0.81
N TYR A 152 -12.07 14.60 0.71
CA TYR A 152 -11.07 14.96 -0.31
C TYR A 152 -11.61 14.83 -1.74
N ILE A 153 -12.35 13.76 -2.05
CA ILE A 153 -12.99 13.58 -3.35
C ILE A 153 -13.98 14.71 -3.65
N LYS A 154 -14.84 15.05 -2.68
CA LYS A 154 -15.81 16.14 -2.83
C LYS A 154 -15.11 17.47 -3.07
N ASP A 155 -14.08 17.78 -2.30
CA ASP A 155 -13.29 19.00 -2.45
C ASP A 155 -12.60 19.02 -3.84
N LEU A 156 -12.05 17.88 -4.30
CA LEU A 156 -11.44 17.76 -5.63
C LEU A 156 -12.44 18.05 -6.76
N ILE A 157 -13.64 17.47 -6.70
CA ILE A 157 -14.68 17.69 -7.71
C ILE A 157 -15.19 19.13 -7.68
N MET A 158 -15.50 19.65 -6.48
CA MET A 158 -16.09 20.97 -6.32
C MET A 158 -15.10 22.09 -6.65
N ASP A 159 -13.83 21.94 -6.30
CA ASP A 159 -12.84 23.02 -6.42
C ASP A 159 -11.98 22.89 -7.67
N LYS A 160 -11.64 21.66 -8.11
CA LYS A 160 -10.77 21.46 -9.27
C LYS A 160 -11.57 21.20 -10.54
N LEU A 161 -12.44 20.18 -10.55
CA LEU A 161 -13.16 19.82 -11.77
C LEU A 161 -14.04 20.98 -12.26
N LYS A 162 -14.80 21.60 -11.35
CA LYS A 162 -15.63 22.76 -11.67
C LYS A 162 -14.85 23.91 -12.33
N TYR A 163 -13.62 24.14 -11.91
CA TYR A 163 -12.79 25.22 -12.43
C TYR A 163 -12.11 24.87 -13.76
N ILE A 164 -11.66 23.62 -13.91
CA ILE A 164 -10.92 23.15 -15.09
C ILE A 164 -11.87 22.81 -16.24
N ASP A 165 -12.99 22.15 -15.94
CA ASP A 165 -13.98 21.68 -16.91
C ASP A 165 -15.40 21.79 -16.32
N GLU A 166 -15.96 23.01 -16.41
CA GLU A 166 -17.30 23.31 -15.92
C GLU A 166 -18.38 22.47 -16.62
N GLN A 167 -18.20 22.14 -17.91
CA GLN A 167 -19.18 21.36 -18.67
C GLN A 167 -19.28 19.94 -18.11
N LEU A 168 -18.13 19.29 -17.88
CA LEU A 168 -18.09 17.97 -17.28
C LEU A 168 -18.64 17.97 -15.86
N PHE A 169 -18.31 18.99 -15.06
CA PHE A 169 -18.87 19.18 -13.72
C PHE A 169 -20.41 19.27 -13.74
N GLN A 170 -20.97 20.09 -14.64
CA GLN A 170 -22.42 20.23 -14.78
C GLN A 170 -23.08 18.91 -15.20
N ILE A 171 -22.46 18.13 -16.09
CA ILE A 171 -22.95 16.80 -16.47
C ILE A 171 -22.98 15.87 -15.24
N PHE A 172 -21.96 15.89 -14.40
CA PHE A 172 -21.92 15.07 -13.19
C PHE A 172 -23.06 15.45 -12.22
N GLU A 173 -23.24 16.74 -11.97
CA GLU A 173 -24.32 17.25 -11.11
C GLU A 173 -25.72 16.93 -11.65
N GLN A 174 -25.97 17.21 -12.94
CA GLN A 174 -27.28 16.99 -13.57
C GLN A 174 -27.68 15.52 -13.58
N ASN A 175 -26.72 14.63 -13.79
CA ASN A 175 -26.96 13.18 -13.82
C ASN A 175 -26.80 12.52 -12.45
N GLN A 176 -26.55 13.29 -11.39
CA GLN A 176 -26.31 12.80 -10.02
C GLN A 176 -25.25 11.68 -9.98
N ILE A 177 -24.16 11.89 -10.74
CA ILE A 177 -23.06 10.94 -10.80
C ILE A 177 -22.35 10.92 -9.45
N ASN A 178 -22.45 9.77 -8.78
CA ASN A 178 -21.71 9.52 -7.55
C ASN A 178 -20.24 9.25 -7.89
N THR A 179 -19.45 10.31 -7.85
CA THR A 179 -18.02 10.27 -8.23
C THR A 179 -17.19 9.43 -7.26
N GLU A 180 -17.66 9.27 -6.03
CA GLU A 180 -17.02 8.44 -5.02
C GLU A 180 -16.90 6.98 -5.48
N ILE A 181 -17.85 6.46 -6.29
CA ILE A 181 -17.84 5.08 -6.81
C ILE A 181 -16.54 4.76 -7.58
N PHE A 182 -16.03 5.71 -8.37
CA PHE A 182 -14.83 5.48 -9.18
C PHE A 182 -13.58 6.15 -8.60
N LEU A 183 -13.71 7.35 -8.01
CA LEU A 183 -12.54 8.07 -7.48
C LEU A 183 -11.96 7.45 -6.21
N MET A 184 -12.78 6.81 -5.36
CA MET A 184 -12.24 6.08 -4.21
C MET A 184 -11.26 4.99 -4.61
N LYS A 185 -11.52 4.31 -5.74
CA LYS A 185 -10.62 3.29 -6.26
C LYS A 185 -9.33 3.92 -6.79
N TRP A 186 -9.44 5.02 -7.54
CA TRP A 186 -8.29 5.66 -8.18
C TRP A 186 -7.36 6.41 -7.21
N ILE A 187 -7.86 6.83 -6.06
CA ILE A 187 -7.04 7.57 -5.07
C ILE A 187 -6.41 6.61 -4.05
N LYS A 188 -7.04 5.46 -3.78
CA LYS A 188 -6.48 4.44 -2.88
C LYS A 188 -5.36 3.60 -3.52
N VAL A 189 -5.25 3.61 -4.84
CA VAL A 189 -4.42 2.72 -5.66
C VAL A 189 -3.62 3.56 -6.63
#